data_AF-A0A1V5AN88-F1
#
_entry.id   AF-A0A1V5AN88-F1
#
_cell.length_a   1.000
_cell.length_b   1.000
_cell.length_c   1.000
_cell.angle_alpha   90.00
_cell.angle_beta   90.00
_cell.angle_gamma   90.00
#
_symmetry.space_group_name_H-M   'P 1'
#
loop_
_entity.id
_entity.type
_entity.pdbx_description
1 polymer ?
#
loop_
_entity_poly.entity_id
_entity_poly.type
_entity_poly.pdbx_seq_one_letter_code
_entity_poly.pdbx_strand_id
1 'polypeptide(L)'
;MPKMRPHRISELETAASAITQESLHAAKEAIALKCEEHLRWLALFEERLEAVGPSELHKFARALSLMTLGHLPTRPETCPFCIQYGRDRECRGCGYAATHCRCDSDDSAFSLFIEAFQELGRAIYQDTGGLNCPPSEARKLLRSSICDSIDAASSMLEDLPSDCALKLMERKAAYIDLMLAHLPLILLSEDVRESCRCVREALENYW
;
A
#
# COMPACT_ATOMS: atom_id res chain seq x y z
N MET A 1 -8.77 1.64 21.71
CA MET A 1 -7.74 0.78 21.08
C MET A 1 -6.47 0.85 21.92
N PRO A 2 -5.78 -0.27 22.20
CA PRO A 2 -4.57 -0.22 23.00
C PRO A 2 -3.42 0.32 22.15
N LYS A 3 -2.99 1.55 22.44
CA LYS A 3 -1.70 2.08 21.97
C LYS A 3 -0.61 1.05 22.21
N MET A 4 0.29 0.88 21.23
CA MET A 4 1.41 -0.05 21.32
C MET A 4 2.18 0.21 22.63
N ARG A 5 2.30 -0.83 23.47
CA ARG A 5 2.89 -0.69 24.81
C ARG A 5 4.36 -0.26 24.68
N PRO A 6 4.90 0.61 25.57
CA PRO A 6 6.27 1.12 25.46
C PRO A 6 7.36 0.04 25.31
N HIS A 7 7.16 -1.13 25.92
CA HIS A 7 8.04 -2.28 25.79
C HIS A 7 8.16 -2.80 24.35
N ARG A 8 7.05 -2.79 23.60
CA ARG A 8 7.02 -3.26 22.20
C ARG A 8 7.77 -2.34 21.26
N ILE A 9 7.83 -1.04 21.56
CA ILE A 9 8.59 -0.05 20.77
C ILE A 9 10.09 -0.36 20.86
N SER A 10 10.61 -0.57 22.07
CA SER A 10 12.03 -0.90 22.28
C SER A 10 12.43 -2.25 21.65
N GLU A 11 11.54 -3.25 21.69
CA GLU A 11 11.75 -4.53 21.01
C GLU A 11 11.80 -4.35 19.48
N LEU A 12 10.94 -3.51 18.92
CA LEU A 12 10.90 -3.22 17.49
C LEU A 12 12.14 -2.47 17.02
N GLU A 13 12.61 -1.46 17.77
CA GLU A 13 13.85 -0.74 17.50
C GLU A 13 15.07 -1.66 17.51
N THR A 14 15.13 -2.56 18.52
CA THR A 14 16.21 -3.54 18.63
C THR A 14 16.19 -4.49 17.43
N ALA A 15 15.01 -4.98 17.06
CA ALA A 15 14.85 -5.86 15.91
C ALA A 15 15.20 -5.20 14.58
N ALA A 16 14.79 -3.95 14.38
CA ALA A 16 15.13 -3.17 13.21
C ALA A 16 16.65 -2.93 13.11
N SER A 17 17.32 -2.70 14.23
CA SER A 17 18.78 -2.55 14.29
C SER A 17 19.53 -3.85 13.98
N ALA A 18 18.89 -5.01 14.13
CA ALA A 18 19.45 -6.32 13.80
C ALA A 18 19.29 -6.71 12.31
N ILE A 19 18.62 -5.89 11.50
CA ILE A 19 18.52 -6.11 10.05
C ILE A 19 19.87 -5.87 9.37
N THR A 20 20.31 -6.82 8.55
CA THR A 20 21.54 -6.70 7.76
C THR A 20 21.39 -5.68 6.65
N GLN A 21 22.50 -5.05 6.25
CA GLN A 21 22.51 -4.12 5.13
C GLN A 21 22.05 -4.78 3.82
N GLU A 22 22.39 -6.06 3.61
CA GLU A 22 21.93 -6.83 2.44
C GLU A 22 20.40 -6.96 2.40
N SER A 23 19.77 -7.35 3.53
CA SER A 23 18.32 -7.50 3.60
C SER A 23 17.59 -6.16 3.49
N LEU A 24 18.16 -5.11 4.09
CA LEU A 24 17.63 -3.75 3.97
C LEU A 24 17.71 -3.25 2.53
N HIS A 25 18.85 -3.42 1.88
CA HIS A 25 19.07 -3.01 0.51
C HIS A 25 18.12 -3.72 -0.45
N ALA A 26 17.99 -5.04 -0.35
CA ALA A 26 17.07 -5.82 -1.18
C ALA A 26 15.60 -5.37 -1.01
N ALA A 27 15.16 -5.05 0.22
CA ALA A 27 13.81 -4.52 0.44
C ALA A 27 13.62 -3.14 -0.20
N LYS A 28 14.61 -2.26 -0.10
CA LYS A 28 14.58 -0.93 -0.73
C LYS A 28 14.53 -1.03 -2.25
N GLU A 29 15.35 -1.89 -2.85
CA GLU A 29 15.34 -2.12 -4.31
C GLU A 29 13.99 -2.65 -4.78
N ALA A 30 13.39 -3.60 -4.05
CA ALA A 30 12.07 -4.12 -4.39
C ALA A 30 10.97 -3.03 -4.31
N ILE A 31 11.03 -2.14 -3.32
CA ILE A 31 10.11 -0.99 -3.23
C ILE A 31 10.37 0.01 -4.37
N ALA A 32 11.62 0.34 -4.64
CA ALA A 32 11.99 1.28 -5.69
C ALA A 32 11.47 0.80 -7.07
N LEU A 33 11.69 -0.47 -7.39
CA LEU A 33 11.17 -1.08 -8.62
C LEU A 33 9.65 -0.94 -8.73
N LYS A 34 8.92 -1.16 -7.63
CA LYS A 34 7.46 -1.00 -7.59
C LYS A 34 7.02 0.45 -7.81
N CYS A 35 7.70 1.41 -7.19
CA CYS A 35 7.41 2.83 -7.39
C CYS A 35 7.71 3.28 -8.83
N GLU A 36 8.83 2.84 -9.43
CA GLU A 36 9.17 3.12 -10.82
C GLU A 36 8.19 2.49 -11.83
N GLU A 37 7.77 1.25 -11.58
CA GLU A 37 6.68 0.61 -12.32
C GLU A 37 5.38 1.41 -12.20
N HIS A 38 5.04 1.85 -10.99
CA HIS A 38 3.82 2.61 -10.74
C HIS A 38 3.82 3.96 -11.48
N LEU A 39 4.92 4.70 -11.40
CA LEU A 39 5.07 5.99 -12.10
C LEU A 39 4.87 5.86 -13.61
N ARG A 40 5.42 4.80 -14.22
CA ARG A 40 5.22 4.52 -15.65
C ARG A 40 3.75 4.27 -15.98
N TRP A 41 3.04 3.54 -15.13
CA TRP A 41 1.60 3.34 -15.31
C TRP A 41 0.82 4.63 -15.11
N LEU A 42 1.09 5.41 -14.07
CA LEU A 42 0.40 6.67 -13.80
C LEU A 42 0.53 7.66 -14.97
N ALA A 43 1.71 7.77 -15.58
CA ALA A 43 1.92 8.56 -16.80
C ALA A 43 1.02 8.07 -17.95
N LEU A 44 0.91 6.75 -18.14
CA LEU A 44 0.02 6.18 -19.15
C LEU A 44 -1.47 6.45 -18.86
N PHE A 45 -1.87 6.40 -17.58
CA PHE A 45 -3.23 6.77 -17.18
C PHE A 45 -3.48 8.26 -17.44
N GLU A 46 -2.54 9.14 -17.10
CA GLU A 46 -2.63 10.58 -17.33
C GLU A 46 -2.87 10.89 -18.82
N GLU A 47 -2.02 10.36 -19.70
CA GLU A 47 -2.14 10.53 -21.16
C GLU A 47 -3.48 10.02 -21.69
N ARG A 48 -3.93 8.87 -21.19
CA ARG A 48 -5.16 8.23 -21.68
C ARG A 48 -6.41 8.91 -21.19
N LEU A 49 -6.39 9.57 -20.03
CA LEU A 49 -7.57 10.13 -19.39
C LEU A 49 -8.37 10.95 -20.41
N GLU A 50 -7.74 11.88 -21.14
CA GLU A 50 -8.41 12.78 -22.11
C GLU A 50 -9.18 12.06 -23.22
N ALA A 51 -8.74 10.87 -23.63
CA ALA A 51 -9.40 10.09 -24.66
C ALA A 51 -10.57 9.23 -24.12
N VAL A 52 -10.73 9.12 -22.80
CA VAL A 52 -11.79 8.31 -22.17
C VAL A 52 -13.14 8.98 -22.37
N GLY A 53 -14.07 8.27 -23.02
CA GLY A 53 -15.45 8.72 -23.18
C GLY A 53 -16.20 8.79 -21.84
N PRO A 54 -17.23 9.65 -21.70
CA PRO A 54 -17.96 9.84 -20.44
C PRO A 54 -18.47 8.56 -19.77
N SER A 55 -18.94 7.58 -20.55
CA SER A 55 -19.44 6.30 -20.04
C SER A 55 -18.36 5.37 -19.51
N GLU A 56 -17.10 5.55 -19.91
CA GLU A 56 -15.98 4.69 -19.54
C GLU A 56 -15.20 5.21 -18.32
N LEU A 57 -15.51 6.41 -17.82
CA LEU A 57 -14.79 7.02 -16.70
C LEU A 57 -14.88 6.20 -15.40
N HIS A 58 -16.01 5.55 -15.15
CA HIS A 58 -16.15 4.66 -13.98
C HIS A 58 -15.22 3.43 -14.09
N LYS A 59 -15.19 2.79 -15.26
CA LYS A 59 -14.28 1.68 -15.56
C LYS A 59 -12.81 2.11 -15.48
N PHE A 60 -12.51 3.34 -15.92
CA PHE A 60 -11.18 3.92 -15.79
C PHE A 60 -10.79 4.13 -14.32
N ALA A 61 -11.70 4.62 -13.47
CA ALA A 61 -11.48 4.76 -12.03
C ALA A 61 -11.12 3.42 -11.36
N ARG A 62 -11.83 2.35 -11.74
CA ARG A 62 -11.53 0.98 -11.26
C ARG A 62 -10.18 0.48 -11.73
N ALA A 63 -9.87 0.66 -13.01
CA ALA A 63 -8.60 0.25 -13.58
C ALA A 63 -7.42 0.97 -12.91
N LEU A 64 -7.54 2.28 -12.71
CA LEU A 64 -6.56 3.08 -11.97
C LEU A 64 -6.39 2.54 -10.55
N SER A 65 -7.50 2.34 -9.82
CA SER A 65 -7.46 1.86 -8.44
C SER A 65 -6.81 0.48 -8.29
N LEU A 66 -7.20 -0.49 -9.14
CA LEU A 66 -6.59 -1.83 -9.13
C LEU A 66 -5.12 -1.80 -9.50
N MET A 67 -4.73 -0.96 -10.47
CA MET A 67 -3.34 -0.79 -10.84
C MET A 67 -2.54 -0.20 -9.67
N THR A 68 -3.05 0.85 -9.03
CA THR A 68 -2.41 1.44 -7.84
C THR A 68 -2.23 0.40 -6.74
N LEU A 69 -3.29 -0.33 -6.37
CA LEU A 69 -3.18 -1.41 -5.37
C LEU A 69 -2.16 -2.49 -5.76
N GLY A 70 -2.09 -2.86 -7.04
CA GLY A 70 -1.16 -3.86 -7.54
C GLY A 70 0.33 -3.48 -7.42
N HIS A 71 0.64 -2.19 -7.30
CA HIS A 71 2.00 -1.69 -7.14
C HIS A 71 2.35 -1.27 -5.71
N LEU A 72 1.40 -1.36 -4.76
CA LEU A 72 1.72 -1.09 -3.36
C LEU A 72 2.66 -2.17 -2.81
N PRO A 73 3.60 -1.80 -1.92
CA PRO A 73 4.61 -2.72 -1.42
C PRO A 73 4.06 -3.69 -0.35
N THR A 74 2.96 -4.39 -0.59
CA THR A 74 2.31 -5.25 0.42
C THR A 74 2.88 -6.67 0.52
N ARG A 75 3.87 -7.00 -0.32
CA ARG A 75 4.42 -8.36 -0.46
C ARG A 75 5.67 -8.59 0.42
N PRO A 76 6.02 -9.86 0.74
CA PRO A 76 7.17 -10.18 1.58
C PRO A 76 8.52 -9.66 1.06
N GLU A 77 8.71 -9.57 -0.26
CA GLU A 77 9.94 -9.07 -0.90
C GLU A 77 10.23 -7.59 -0.61
N THR A 78 9.26 -6.83 -0.11
CA THR A 78 9.45 -5.42 0.29
C THR A 78 9.57 -5.28 1.82
N CYS A 79 9.75 -6.38 2.55
CA CYS A 79 9.91 -6.38 4.00
C CYS A 79 11.31 -6.91 4.36
N PRO A 80 12.20 -6.09 4.94
CA PRO A 80 13.56 -6.54 5.26
C PRO A 80 13.56 -7.69 6.28
N PHE A 81 12.57 -7.76 7.16
CA PHE A 81 12.40 -8.86 8.11
C PHE A 81 12.04 -10.18 7.39
N CYS A 82 11.14 -10.14 6.40
CA CYS A 82 10.80 -11.34 5.63
C CYS A 82 11.97 -11.81 4.77
N ILE A 83 12.73 -10.88 4.18
CA ILE A 83 13.93 -11.22 3.39
C ILE A 83 14.97 -11.94 4.27
N GLN A 84 15.21 -11.43 5.49
CA GLN A 84 16.20 -11.98 6.40
C GLN A 84 15.77 -13.27 7.08
N TYR A 85 14.52 -13.34 7.56
CA TYR A 85 14.04 -14.39 8.47
C TYR A 85 12.92 -15.27 7.90
N GLY A 86 12.43 -14.98 6.68
CA GLY A 86 11.26 -15.66 6.12
C GLY A 86 11.57 -16.94 5.32
N ARG A 87 12.84 -17.23 5.03
CA ARG A 87 13.23 -18.35 4.14
C ARG A 87 12.84 -19.73 4.67
N ASP A 88 12.89 -19.93 5.99
CA ASP A 88 12.56 -21.21 6.64
C ASP A 88 11.09 -21.32 7.08
N ARG A 89 10.30 -20.24 6.92
CA ARG A 89 8.93 -20.10 7.46
C ARG A 89 8.82 -20.33 8.97
N GLU A 90 9.94 -20.38 9.68
CA GLU A 90 9.95 -20.46 11.14
C GLU A 90 9.97 -19.05 11.75
N CYS A 91 10.39 -18.04 10.98
CA CYS A 91 10.47 -16.64 11.39
C CYS A 91 11.26 -16.46 12.70
N ARG A 92 12.21 -17.37 13.00
CA ARG A 92 13.03 -17.28 14.22
C ARG A 92 13.88 -16.02 14.16
N GLY A 93 13.78 -15.19 15.20
CA GLY A 93 14.50 -13.91 15.27
C GLY A 93 13.85 -12.78 14.47
N CYS A 94 12.71 -13.00 13.81
CA CYS A 94 11.95 -11.93 13.18
C CYS A 94 11.29 -11.07 14.26
N GLY A 95 11.83 -9.88 14.54
CA GLY A 95 11.24 -9.03 15.56
C GLY A 95 9.89 -8.41 15.18
N TYR A 96 9.54 -8.36 13.89
CA TYR A 96 8.16 -8.11 13.47
C TYR A 96 7.23 -9.21 14.00
N ALA A 97 7.58 -10.48 13.77
CA ALA A 97 6.79 -11.60 14.26
C ALA A 97 6.71 -11.66 15.79
N ALA A 98 7.77 -11.23 16.50
CA ALA A 98 7.78 -11.15 17.95
C ALA A 98 6.83 -10.08 18.51
N THR A 99 6.58 -9.00 17.76
CA THR A 99 5.78 -7.85 18.21
C THR A 99 4.35 -7.84 17.67
N HIS A 100 4.14 -8.45 16.49
CA HIS A 100 2.90 -8.42 15.71
C HIS A 100 2.35 -9.81 15.34
N CYS A 101 2.91 -10.87 15.92
CA CYS A 101 2.70 -12.28 15.54
C CYS A 101 3.24 -12.61 14.13
N ARG A 102 3.40 -13.90 13.84
CA ARG A 102 3.90 -14.36 12.53
C ARG A 102 2.95 -13.92 11.42
N CYS A 103 3.50 -13.46 10.30
CA CYS A 103 2.73 -12.97 9.16
C CYS A 103 1.80 -14.02 8.53
N ASP A 104 2.03 -15.31 8.75
CA ASP A 104 1.20 -16.43 8.27
C ASP A 104 0.21 -16.96 9.32
N SER A 105 0.11 -16.30 10.47
CA SER A 105 -0.93 -16.56 11.47
C SER A 105 -2.18 -15.77 11.12
N ASP A 106 -3.34 -16.44 11.11
CA ASP A 106 -4.65 -15.86 10.76
C ASP A 106 -4.94 -14.55 11.52
N ASP A 107 -4.62 -14.50 12.82
CA ASP A 107 -4.86 -13.32 13.66
C ASP A 107 -3.70 -12.29 13.69
N SER A 108 -2.69 -12.42 12.83
CA SER A 108 -1.58 -11.46 12.79
C SER A 108 -2.01 -10.13 12.17
N ALA A 109 -1.38 -9.03 12.59
CA ALA A 109 -1.67 -7.72 12.04
C ALA A 109 -1.48 -7.67 10.51
N PHE A 110 -0.47 -8.37 9.99
CA PHE A 110 -0.25 -8.49 8.56
C PHE A 110 -1.34 -9.31 7.85
N SER A 111 -1.78 -10.44 8.43
CA SER A 111 -2.84 -11.26 7.82
C SER A 111 -4.16 -10.50 7.75
N LEU A 112 -4.57 -9.85 8.84
CA LEU A 112 -5.77 -9.00 8.87
C LEU A 112 -5.69 -7.86 7.84
N PHE A 113 -4.53 -7.20 7.74
CA PHE A 113 -4.29 -6.17 6.73
C PHE A 113 -4.39 -6.73 5.30
N ILE A 114 -3.73 -7.84 4.99
CA ILE A 114 -3.71 -8.35 3.61
C ILE A 114 -5.04 -8.94 3.18
N GLU A 115 -5.81 -9.51 4.11
CA GLU A 115 -7.19 -9.96 3.86
C GLU A 115 -8.10 -8.78 3.50
N ALA A 116 -8.08 -7.72 4.32
CA ALA A 116 -8.82 -6.49 4.01
C ALA A 116 -8.38 -5.90 2.67
N PHE A 117 -7.07 -5.89 2.39
CA PHE A 117 -6.51 -5.37 1.14
C PHE A 117 -6.97 -6.16 -0.09
N GLN A 118 -7.03 -7.49 0.02
CA GLN A 118 -7.55 -8.36 -1.04
C GLN A 118 -9.05 -8.16 -1.25
N GLU A 119 -9.80 -7.95 -0.17
CA GLU A 119 -11.23 -7.69 -0.26
C GLU A 119 -11.52 -6.33 -0.90
N LEU A 120 -10.71 -5.31 -0.64
CA LEU A 120 -10.79 -4.03 -1.36
C LEU A 120 -10.56 -4.22 -2.87
N GLY A 121 -9.54 -5.00 -3.25
CA GLY A 121 -9.30 -5.35 -4.65
C GLY A 121 -10.50 -6.06 -5.27
N ARG A 122 -11.14 -6.98 -4.55
CA ARG A 122 -12.35 -7.67 -4.98
C ARG A 122 -13.52 -6.70 -5.16
N ALA A 123 -13.78 -5.84 -4.18
CA ALA A 123 -14.86 -4.86 -4.21
C ALA A 123 -14.72 -3.93 -5.44
N ILE A 124 -13.52 -3.38 -5.68
CA ILE A 124 -13.25 -2.55 -6.86
C ILE A 124 -13.44 -3.34 -8.16
N TYR A 125 -12.98 -4.60 -8.19
CA TYR A 125 -13.18 -5.45 -9.36
C TYR A 125 -14.66 -5.77 -9.62
N GLN A 126 -15.50 -5.85 -8.60
CA GLN A 126 -16.92 -6.15 -8.73
C GLN A 126 -17.81 -4.90 -8.88
N ASP A 127 -17.24 -3.70 -8.71
CA ASP A 127 -17.95 -2.44 -8.83
C ASP A 127 -18.39 -2.16 -10.28
N THR A 128 -19.52 -2.72 -10.72
CA THR A 128 -20.03 -2.49 -12.09
C THR A 128 -21.03 -1.35 -12.15
N GLY A 129 -21.03 -0.46 -11.16
CA GLY A 129 -21.87 0.72 -11.10
C GLY A 129 -21.59 1.76 -12.20
N GLY A 130 -22.29 2.88 -12.09
CA GLY A 130 -22.11 4.05 -12.95
C GLY A 130 -21.55 5.23 -12.17
N LEU A 131 -21.21 6.31 -12.87
CA LEU A 131 -20.82 7.56 -12.23
C LEU A 131 -21.96 8.15 -11.40
N ASN A 132 -21.65 8.59 -10.18
CA ASN A 132 -22.56 9.33 -9.32
C ASN A 132 -22.41 10.86 -9.45
N CYS A 133 -21.55 11.33 -10.36
CA CYS A 133 -21.28 12.75 -10.59
C CYS A 133 -21.14 13.08 -12.09
N PRO A 134 -21.18 14.37 -12.48
CA PRO A 134 -20.96 14.79 -13.86
C PRO A 134 -19.60 14.32 -14.42
N PRO A 135 -19.51 13.91 -15.69
CA PRO A 135 -18.26 13.43 -16.31
C PRO A 135 -17.08 14.40 -16.21
N SER A 136 -17.34 15.71 -16.26
CA SER A 136 -16.30 16.74 -16.13
C SER A 136 -15.71 16.79 -14.73
N GLU A 137 -16.52 16.52 -13.70
CA GLU A 137 -16.08 16.42 -12.30
C GLU A 137 -15.32 15.11 -12.06
N ALA A 138 -15.84 13.99 -12.58
CA ALA A 138 -15.15 12.69 -12.51
C ALA A 138 -13.74 12.75 -13.11
N ARG A 139 -13.58 13.42 -14.26
CA ARG A 139 -12.28 13.63 -14.90
C ARG A 139 -11.33 14.45 -14.02
N LYS A 140 -11.82 15.49 -13.34
CA LYS A 140 -10.99 16.30 -12.42
C LYS A 140 -10.52 15.46 -11.22
N LEU A 141 -11.41 14.67 -10.64
CA LEU A 141 -11.09 13.78 -9.51
C LEU A 141 -10.06 12.71 -9.92
N LEU A 142 -10.22 12.10 -11.09
CA LEU A 142 -9.24 11.16 -11.64
C LEU A 142 -7.88 11.81 -11.87
N ARG A 143 -7.84 13.04 -12.41
CA ARG A 143 -6.59 13.76 -12.62
C ARG A 143 -5.90 14.06 -11.29
N SER A 144 -6.63 14.54 -10.28
CA SER A 144 -6.06 14.76 -8.94
C SER A 144 -5.48 13.46 -8.38
N SER A 145 -6.26 12.38 -8.39
CA SER A 145 -5.83 11.06 -7.94
C SER A 145 -4.51 10.60 -8.59
N ILE A 146 -4.36 10.83 -9.90
CA ILE A 146 -3.13 10.51 -10.64
C ILE A 146 -1.97 11.41 -10.19
N CYS A 147 -2.14 12.73 -10.18
CA CYS A 147 -1.09 13.67 -9.77
C CYS A 147 -0.62 13.43 -8.33
N ASP A 148 -1.57 13.29 -7.39
CA ASP A 148 -1.28 13.05 -5.98
C ASP A 148 -0.55 11.70 -5.79
N SER A 149 -0.89 10.68 -6.60
CA SER A 149 -0.19 9.38 -6.61
C SER A 149 1.22 9.46 -7.21
N ILE A 150 1.44 10.30 -8.22
CA ILE A 150 2.77 10.56 -8.80
C ILE A 150 3.67 11.21 -7.77
N ASP A 151 3.18 12.25 -7.09
CA ASP A 151 3.93 12.97 -6.06
C ASP A 151 4.31 12.01 -4.92
N ALA A 152 3.35 11.22 -4.43
CA ALA A 152 3.60 10.24 -3.37
C ALA A 152 4.63 9.17 -3.76
N ALA A 153 4.55 8.62 -4.97
CA ALA A 153 5.49 7.61 -5.45
C ALA A 153 6.90 8.20 -5.67
N SER A 154 6.99 9.45 -6.13
CA SER A 154 8.26 10.17 -6.30
C SER A 154 8.92 10.46 -4.96
N SER A 155 8.17 10.97 -3.98
CA SER A 155 8.68 11.20 -2.63
C SER A 155 9.16 9.91 -1.96
N MET A 156 8.45 8.79 -2.16
CA MET A 156 8.90 7.49 -1.67
C MET A 156 10.29 7.13 -2.23
N LEU A 157 10.52 7.31 -3.53
CA LEU A 157 11.81 7.04 -4.18
C LEU A 157 12.95 7.92 -3.66
N GLU A 158 12.68 9.21 -3.45
CA GLU A 158 13.66 10.17 -2.94
C GLU A 158 14.14 9.83 -1.54
N ASP A 159 13.22 9.35 -0.68
CA ASP A 159 13.51 9.10 0.72
C ASP A 159 14.18 7.72 0.98
N LEU A 160 13.86 6.72 0.16
CA LEU A 160 14.32 5.33 0.30
C LEU A 160 15.82 5.16 0.61
N PRO A 161 16.76 5.84 -0.07
CA PRO A 161 18.19 5.66 0.17
C PRO A 161 18.60 5.92 1.63
N SER A 162 17.95 6.87 2.29
CA SER A 162 18.33 7.34 3.64
C SER A 162 17.75 6.49 4.79
N ASP A 163 16.72 5.69 4.53
CA ASP A 163 15.97 5.02 5.59
C ASP A 163 16.76 3.87 6.26
N CYS A 164 16.75 3.81 7.60
CA CYS A 164 17.08 2.57 8.30
C CYS A 164 15.90 1.58 8.24
N ALA A 165 16.07 0.34 8.69
CA ALA A 165 15.00 -0.67 8.63
C ALA A 165 13.72 -0.25 9.38
N LEU A 166 13.85 0.45 10.51
CA LEU A 166 12.71 0.99 11.26
C LEU A 166 11.99 2.03 10.41
N LYS A 167 12.74 3.01 9.88
CA LYS A 167 12.19 4.12 9.11
C LYS A 167 11.57 3.68 7.79
N LEU A 168 12.17 2.67 7.16
CA LEU A 168 11.64 2.06 5.95
C LEU A 168 10.24 1.50 6.17
N MET A 169 10.01 0.79 7.28
CA MET A 169 8.72 0.19 7.57
C MET A 169 7.67 1.23 7.97
N GLU A 170 8.04 2.25 8.75
CA GLU A 170 7.17 3.41 9.03
C GLU A 170 6.73 4.09 7.74
N ARG A 171 7.70 4.37 6.86
CA ARG A 171 7.46 5.05 5.59
C ARG A 171 6.63 4.20 4.65
N LYS A 172 6.89 2.90 4.61
CA LYS A 172 6.10 1.93 3.84
C LYS A 172 4.64 1.93 4.28
N ALA A 173 4.35 1.92 5.59
CA ALA A 173 2.99 2.00 6.11
C ALA A 173 2.33 3.33 5.73
N ALA A 174 3.03 4.45 5.94
CA ALA A 174 2.53 5.79 5.57
C ALA A 174 2.27 5.94 4.07
N TYR A 175 3.14 5.38 3.22
CA TYR A 175 2.96 5.36 1.77
C TYR A 175 1.72 4.56 1.37
N ILE A 176 1.49 3.38 1.96
CA ILE A 176 0.28 2.60 1.71
C ILE A 176 -0.97 3.41 2.09
N ASP A 177 -1.01 4.03 3.27
CA ASP A 177 -2.16 4.84 3.71
C ASP A 177 -2.43 6.02 2.76
N LEU A 178 -1.37 6.72 2.37
CA LEU A 178 -1.45 7.87 1.46
C LEU A 178 -2.02 7.45 0.10
N MET A 179 -1.54 6.35 -0.45
CA MET A 179 -2.03 5.85 -1.75
C MET A 179 -3.47 5.36 -1.68
N LEU A 180 -3.91 4.77 -0.55
CA LEU A 180 -5.31 4.45 -0.31
C LEU A 180 -6.19 5.70 -0.26
N ALA A 181 -5.69 6.79 0.32
CA ALA A 181 -6.39 8.08 0.36
C ALA A 181 -6.49 8.74 -1.02
N HIS A 182 -5.54 8.48 -1.92
CA HIS A 182 -5.54 8.99 -3.29
C HIS A 182 -6.42 8.20 -4.26
N LEU A 183 -6.98 7.05 -3.85
CA LEU A 183 -7.92 6.33 -4.68
C LEU A 183 -9.15 7.21 -5.00
N PRO A 184 -9.70 7.17 -6.23
CA PRO A 184 -10.85 7.97 -6.63
C PRO A 184 -12.17 7.42 -6.05
N LEU A 185 -12.24 7.20 -4.73
CA LEU A 185 -13.32 6.51 -4.02
C LEU A 185 -14.70 7.19 -4.15
N ILE A 186 -14.73 8.50 -4.40
CA ILE A 186 -15.96 9.25 -4.67
C ILE A 186 -16.64 8.74 -5.95
N LEU A 187 -15.85 8.21 -6.90
CA LEU A 187 -16.33 7.67 -8.17
C LEU A 187 -16.73 6.20 -8.08
N LEU A 188 -16.53 5.56 -6.93
CA LEU A 188 -16.80 4.13 -6.71
C LEU A 188 -18.00 3.97 -5.76
N SER A 189 -18.50 2.74 -5.63
CA SER A 189 -19.61 2.43 -4.73
C SER A 189 -19.29 2.61 -3.25
N GLU A 190 -20.34 2.64 -2.42
CA GLU A 190 -20.20 2.69 -0.96
C GLU A 190 -19.47 1.47 -0.41
N ASP A 191 -19.71 0.29 -0.99
CA ASP A 191 -19.03 -0.95 -0.58
C ASP A 191 -17.50 -0.85 -0.75
N VAL A 192 -17.05 -0.19 -1.82
CA VAL A 192 -15.61 0.09 -2.03
C VAL A 192 -15.08 1.09 -1.00
N ARG A 193 -15.84 2.14 -0.66
CA ARG A 193 -15.47 3.10 0.39
C ARG A 193 -15.34 2.44 1.75
N GLU A 194 -16.29 1.59 2.10
CA GLU A 194 -16.30 0.84 3.35
C GLU A 194 -15.13 -0.14 3.40
N SER A 195 -14.90 -0.91 2.31
CA SER A 195 -13.76 -1.81 2.23
C SER A 195 -12.43 -1.08 2.37
N CYS A 196 -12.28 0.10 1.75
CA CYS A 196 -11.08 0.93 1.89
C CYS A 196 -10.89 1.41 3.34
N ARG A 197 -11.98 1.79 4.03
CA ARG A 197 -11.94 2.13 5.46
C ARG A 197 -11.42 0.95 6.30
N CYS A 198 -11.91 -0.26 6.06
CA CYS A 198 -11.42 -1.46 6.75
C CYS A 198 -9.91 -1.70 6.53
N VAL A 199 -9.40 -1.48 5.31
CA VAL A 199 -7.96 -1.59 5.04
C VAL A 199 -7.15 -0.59 5.87
N ARG A 200 -7.62 0.67 5.94
CA ARG A 200 -6.93 1.72 6.71
C ARG A 200 -6.96 1.43 8.20
N GLU A 201 -8.09 0.98 8.75
CA GLU A 201 -8.21 0.54 10.14
C GLU A 201 -7.27 -0.64 10.47
N ALA A 202 -7.13 -1.60 9.55
CA ALA A 202 -6.18 -2.71 9.71
C ALA A 202 -4.71 -2.25 9.65
N LEU A 203 -4.41 -1.29 8.77
CA LEU A 203 -3.08 -0.71 8.59
C LEU A 203 -2.59 0.03 9.85
N GLU A 204 -3.47 0.58 10.69
CA GLU A 204 -3.08 1.19 11.98
C GLU A 204 -2.36 0.23 12.93
N ASN A 205 -2.56 -1.08 12.76
CA ASN A 205 -1.91 -2.11 13.57
C ASN A 205 -0.75 -2.80 12.83
N TYR A 206 -0.50 -2.45 11.56
CA TYR A 206 0.51 -3.10 10.73
C TYR A 206 1.94 -2.79 11.18
N TRP A 207 2.21 -1.57 11.67
CA TRP A 207 3.52 -1.11 12.12
C TRP A 207 3.37 0.01 13.17
#